data_AF-J0KT92-F1
#
_entry.id   AF-J0KT92-F1
#
_cell.length_a   1.000
_cell.length_b   1.000
_cell.length_c   1.000
_cell.angle_alpha   90.00
_cell.angle_beta   90.00
_cell.angle_gamma   90.00
#
_symmetry.space_group_name_H-M   'P 1'
#
loop_
_entity.id
_entity.type
_entity.pdbx_description
1 polymer ?
#
loop_
_entity_poly.entity_id
_entity_poly.type
_entity_poly.pdbx_seq_one_letter_code
_entity_poly.pdbx_strand_id
1 'polypeptide(L)'
;MHSLLWSLSTLAARPWKGFWLLAVALLHTLAAVVLFAPQWRILWQRGVFNAVADDMHLGAAVWFLLFGAVLALLAWEVTALERSQPAEALRPMGWCLLALVLAGVVLMPVSGFWLVLPPALALLVR
;
A
#
# COMPACT_ATOMS: atom_id res chain seq x y z
N MET A 1 7.72 -22.70 30.00
CA MET A 1 7.97 -21.27 30.31
C MET A 1 8.51 -20.49 29.10
N HIS A 2 9.44 -21.03 28.30
CA HIS A 2 9.92 -20.37 27.07
C HIS A 2 8.84 -20.09 25.99
N SER A 3 7.83 -20.96 25.84
CA SER A 3 6.73 -20.80 24.87
C SER A 3 5.75 -19.66 25.21
N LEU A 4 5.55 -19.39 26.50
CA LEU A 4 4.68 -18.32 26.99
C LEU A 4 5.31 -16.94 26.81
N LEU A 5 6.62 -16.82 27.08
CA LEU A 5 7.36 -15.56 26.88
C LEU A 5 7.44 -15.16 25.40
N TRP A 6 7.61 -16.15 24.50
CA TRP A 6 7.57 -15.93 23.05
C TRP A 6 6.20 -15.43 22.58
N SER A 7 5.10 -16.06 23.02
CA SER A 7 3.73 -15.68 22.67
C SER A 7 3.35 -14.27 23.17
N LEU A 8 3.86 -13.87 24.35
CA LEU A 8 3.64 -12.52 24.87
C LEU A 8 4.45 -11.46 24.11
N SER A 9 5.66 -11.79 23.63
CA SER A 9 6.46 -10.88 22.82
C SER A 9 5.88 -10.62 21.41
N THR A 10 5.23 -11.62 20.81
CA THR A 10 4.53 -11.46 19.51
C THR A 10 3.25 -10.63 19.64
N LEU A 11 2.55 -10.69 20.77
CA LEU A 11 1.33 -9.90 21.02
C LEU A 11 1.61 -8.44 21.44
N ALA A 12 2.82 -8.14 21.92
CA ALA A 12 3.18 -6.81 22.43
C ALA A 12 3.68 -5.83 21.35
N ALA A 13 4.03 -6.32 20.15
CA ALA A 13 4.52 -5.47 19.08
C ALA A 13 3.38 -4.60 18.52
N ARG A 14 3.54 -3.27 18.58
CA ARG A 14 2.61 -2.32 17.93
C ARG A 14 2.74 -2.48 16.41
N PRO A 15 1.66 -2.79 15.67
CA PRO A 15 1.71 -3.10 14.23
C PRO A 15 1.82 -1.82 13.39
N TRP A 16 2.96 -1.16 13.49
CA TRP A 16 3.15 0.17 12.92
C TRP A 16 3.42 0.12 11.42
N LYS A 17 3.96 -0.99 10.88
CA LYS A 17 4.27 -1.10 9.43
C LYS A 17 2.97 -1.13 8.64
N GLY A 18 1.99 -1.89 9.10
CA GLY A 18 0.65 -1.93 8.54
C GLY A 18 -0.06 -0.57 8.65
N PHE A 19 -0.01 0.09 9.82
CA PHE A 19 -0.59 1.43 9.95
C PHE A 19 0.10 2.50 9.10
N TRP A 20 1.41 2.39 8.88
CA TRP A 20 2.13 3.25 7.95
C TRP A 20 1.64 3.03 6.52
N LEU A 21 1.54 1.78 6.07
CA LEU A 21 0.99 1.45 4.76
C LEU A 21 -0.45 1.98 4.59
N LEU A 22 -1.27 1.92 5.65
CA LEU A 22 -2.61 2.49 5.63
C LEU A 22 -2.59 4.01 5.46
N ALA A 23 -1.69 4.72 6.16
CA ALA A 23 -1.53 6.15 5.97
C ALA A 23 -1.11 6.50 4.52
N VAL A 24 -0.18 5.73 3.94
CA VAL A 24 0.20 5.90 2.53
C VAL A 24 -0.97 5.61 1.59
N ALA A 25 -1.75 4.56 1.83
CA ALA A 25 -2.95 4.24 1.07
C ALA A 25 -3.98 5.36 1.10
N LEU A 26 -4.21 5.96 2.28
CA LEU A 26 -5.11 7.10 2.45
C LEU A 26 -4.61 8.33 1.68
N LEU A 27 -3.33 8.67 1.82
CA LEU A 27 -2.72 9.78 1.08
C LEU A 27 -2.83 9.58 -0.43
N HIS A 28 -2.56 8.37 -0.91
CA HIS A 28 -2.63 8.02 -2.33
C HIS A 28 -4.08 8.10 -2.85
N THR A 29 -5.04 7.59 -2.07
CA THR A 29 -6.46 7.66 -2.42
C THR A 29 -6.96 9.12 -2.46
N LEU A 30 -6.58 9.93 -1.47
CA LEU A 30 -6.94 11.35 -1.44
C LEU A 30 -6.30 12.12 -2.60
N ALA A 31 -5.03 11.86 -2.89
CA ALA A 31 -4.36 12.42 -4.05
C ALA A 31 -5.04 12.00 -5.36
N ALA A 32 -5.53 10.76 -5.48
CA ALA A 32 -6.35 10.32 -6.61
C ALA A 32 -7.58 11.23 -6.77
N VAL A 33 -8.32 11.41 -5.68
CA VAL A 33 -9.57 12.18 -5.69
C VAL A 33 -9.32 13.64 -6.08
N VAL A 34 -8.31 14.26 -5.48
CA VAL A 34 -8.04 15.70 -5.65
C VAL A 34 -7.35 16.00 -6.97
N LEU A 35 -6.28 15.28 -7.31
CA LEU A 35 -5.47 15.57 -8.51
C LEU A 35 -6.19 15.21 -9.81
N PHE A 36 -7.10 14.24 -9.76
CA PHE A 36 -7.91 13.82 -10.91
C PHE A 36 -9.38 14.27 -10.80
N ALA A 37 -9.64 15.38 -10.10
CA ALA A 37 -11.00 15.89 -9.92
C ALA A 37 -11.81 16.06 -11.22
N PRO A 38 -11.24 16.60 -12.33
CA PRO A 38 -11.96 16.68 -13.60
C PRO A 38 -12.36 15.33 -14.19
N GLN A 39 -11.54 14.29 -13.99
CA GLN A 39 -11.70 12.96 -14.55
C GLN A 39 -12.91 12.24 -13.92
N TRP A 40 -13.21 12.45 -12.64
CA TRP A 40 -14.36 11.83 -11.99
C TRP A 40 -15.70 12.28 -12.59
N ARG A 41 -15.80 13.55 -12.99
CA ARG A 41 -16.98 14.04 -13.71
C ARG A 41 -17.12 13.37 -15.07
N ILE A 42 -16.01 13.18 -15.78
CA ILE A 42 -16.00 12.48 -17.08
C ILE A 42 -16.41 11.01 -16.91
N LEU A 43 -15.88 10.33 -15.88
CA LEU A 43 -16.26 8.95 -15.55
C LEU A 43 -17.77 8.85 -15.32
N TRP A 44 -18.33 9.74 -14.50
CA TRP A 44 -19.77 9.75 -14.23
C TRP A 44 -20.61 9.92 -15.50
N GLN A 45 -20.21 10.84 -16.39
CA GLN A 45 -20.92 11.11 -17.64
C GLN A 45 -20.85 9.95 -18.64
N ARG A 46 -19.72 9.25 -18.71
CA ARG A 46 -19.52 8.09 -19.60
C ARG A 46 -20.11 6.79 -19.05
N GLY A 47 -20.50 6.77 -17.76
CA GLY A 47 -20.81 5.55 -17.03
C GLY A 47 -19.55 4.84 -16.54
N VAL A 48 -19.71 3.75 -15.77
CA VAL A 48 -18.57 3.08 -15.11
C VAL A 48 -18.02 1.89 -15.89
N PHE A 49 -18.82 1.27 -16.76
CA PHE A 49 -18.41 0.08 -17.50
C PHE A 49 -17.56 0.46 -18.71
N ASN A 50 -16.33 -0.08 -18.78
CA ASN A 50 -15.38 0.13 -19.88
C ASN A 50 -15.09 1.61 -20.22
N ALA A 51 -15.30 2.53 -19.28
CA ALA A 51 -15.26 3.97 -19.54
C ALA A 51 -13.85 4.52 -19.81
N VAL A 52 -12.81 3.76 -19.46
CA VAL A 52 -11.40 4.12 -19.58
C VAL A 52 -10.75 3.66 -20.89
N ALA A 53 -11.42 2.86 -21.71
CA ALA A 53 -10.82 2.10 -22.82
C ALA A 53 -9.93 2.94 -23.74
N ASP A 54 -10.35 4.17 -24.05
CA ASP A 54 -9.67 5.07 -25.00
C ASP A 54 -9.18 6.36 -24.33
N ASP A 55 -9.11 6.40 -23.00
CA ASP A 55 -8.78 7.62 -22.25
C ASP A 55 -7.71 7.32 -21.18
N MET A 56 -6.46 7.51 -21.58
CA MET A 56 -5.30 7.21 -20.72
C MET A 56 -5.26 8.08 -19.46
N HIS A 57 -5.81 9.30 -19.49
CA HIS A 57 -5.87 10.17 -18.32
C HIS A 57 -6.94 9.69 -17.32
N LEU A 58 -8.10 9.27 -17.82
CA LEU A 58 -9.13 8.65 -17.00
C LEU A 58 -8.67 7.29 -16.45
N GLY A 59 -7.97 6.51 -17.27
CA GLY A 59 -7.33 5.25 -16.88
C GLY A 59 -6.30 5.46 -15.76
N ALA A 60 -5.46 6.48 -15.86
CA ALA A 60 -4.51 6.84 -14.81
C ALA A 60 -5.21 7.22 -13.50
N ALA A 61 -6.30 8.00 -13.55
CA ALA A 61 -7.08 8.37 -12.37
C ALA A 61 -7.65 7.12 -11.67
N VAL A 62 -8.30 6.23 -12.43
CA VAL A 62 -8.87 4.97 -11.92
C VAL A 62 -7.78 4.05 -11.36
N TRP A 63 -6.66 3.91 -12.06
CA TRP A 63 -5.52 3.13 -11.60
C TRP A 63 -4.97 3.67 -10.28
N PHE A 64 -4.81 4.99 -10.18
CA PHE A 64 -4.28 5.65 -8.98
C PHE A 64 -5.21 5.43 -7.78
N LEU A 65 -6.53 5.47 -7.99
CA LEU A 65 -7.53 5.17 -6.96
C LEU A 65 -7.50 3.69 -6.54
N LEU A 66 -7.55 2.76 -7.50
CA LEU A 66 -7.55 1.32 -7.23
C LEU A 66 -6.25 0.84 -6.57
N PHE A 67 -5.12 1.42 -6.96
CA PHE A 67 -3.84 1.13 -6.31
C PHE A 67 -3.85 1.56 -4.84
N GLY A 68 -4.46 2.70 -4.51
CA GLY A 68 -4.71 3.10 -3.12
C GLY A 68 -5.53 2.07 -2.35
N ALA A 69 -6.58 1.49 -2.96
CA ALA A 69 -7.37 0.43 -2.34
C ALA A 69 -6.57 -0.86 -2.12
N VAL A 70 -5.75 -1.28 -3.10
CA VAL A 70 -4.84 -2.44 -2.95
C VAL A 70 -3.84 -2.21 -1.82
N LEU A 71 -3.27 -1.00 -1.70
CA LEU A 71 -2.39 -0.65 -0.58
C LEU A 71 -3.12 -0.71 0.76
N ALA A 72 -4.39 -0.32 0.85
CA ALA A 72 -5.17 -0.44 2.07
C ALA A 72 -5.44 -1.90 2.48
N LEU A 73 -5.72 -2.78 1.50
CA LEU A 73 -5.85 -4.22 1.75
C LEU A 73 -4.52 -4.83 2.21
N LEU A 74 -3.41 -4.45 1.57
CA LEU A 74 -2.08 -4.87 2.00
C LEU A 74 -1.77 -4.37 3.42
N ALA A 75 -2.14 -3.12 3.74
CA ALA A 75 -1.98 -2.56 5.08
C ALA A 75 -2.75 -3.36 6.13
N TRP A 76 -3.97 -3.79 5.81
CA TRP A 76 -4.78 -4.65 6.66
C TRP A 76 -4.08 -5.99 6.94
N GLU A 77 -3.64 -6.67 5.88
CA GLU A 77 -2.93 -7.95 6.00
C GLU A 77 -1.61 -7.81 6.77
N VAL A 78 -0.79 -6.80 6.47
CA VAL A 78 0.46 -6.55 7.20
C VAL A 78 0.18 -6.27 8.68
N THR A 79 -0.87 -5.51 9.00
CA THR A 79 -1.26 -5.25 10.40
C THR A 79 -1.65 -6.55 11.12
N ALA A 80 -2.36 -7.45 10.44
CA ALA A 80 -2.75 -8.74 11.00
C ALA A 80 -1.54 -9.68 11.18
N LEU A 81 -0.63 -9.70 10.22
CA LEU A 81 0.60 -10.50 10.26
C LEU A 81 1.56 -10.01 11.34
N GLU A 82 1.74 -8.69 11.50
CA GLU A 82 2.57 -8.11 12.58
C GLU A 82 2.12 -8.53 13.99
N ARG A 83 0.83 -8.87 14.16
CA ARG A 83 0.26 -9.31 15.45
C ARG A 83 0.32 -10.82 15.67
N SER A 84 0.52 -11.60 14.61
CA SER A 84 0.30 -13.05 14.64
C SER A 84 1.51 -13.87 14.21
N GLN A 85 2.48 -13.26 13.54
CA GLN A 85 3.64 -13.94 12.98
C GLN A 85 4.94 -13.35 13.54
N PRO A 86 6.01 -14.16 13.67
CA PRO A 86 7.34 -13.64 13.96
C PRO A 86 7.83 -12.77 12.80
N ALA A 87 8.65 -11.76 13.13
CA ALA A 87 9.19 -10.79 12.17
C ALA A 87 9.85 -11.45 10.94
N GLU A 88 10.57 -12.55 11.14
CA GLU A 88 11.28 -13.26 10.08
C GLU A 88 10.35 -13.79 8.99
N ALA A 89 9.12 -14.16 9.34
CA ALA A 89 8.14 -14.68 8.40
C ALA A 89 7.66 -13.61 7.39
N LEU A 90 7.81 -12.32 7.73
CA LEU A 90 7.39 -11.21 6.86
C LEU A 90 8.50 -10.74 5.91
N ARG A 91 9.75 -11.22 6.05
CA ARG A 91 10.89 -10.80 5.21
C ARG A 91 10.66 -10.98 3.70
N PRO A 92 10.06 -12.08 3.21
CA PRO A 92 9.78 -12.22 1.78
C PRO A 92 8.88 -11.10 1.26
N MET A 93 7.86 -10.70 2.03
CA MET A 93 7.01 -9.55 1.70
C MET A 93 7.83 -8.25 1.66
N GLY A 94 8.73 -8.05 2.62
CA GLY A 94 9.64 -6.90 2.62
C GLY A 94 10.48 -6.80 1.35
N TRP A 95 11.02 -7.92 0.84
CA TRP A 95 11.77 -7.94 -0.41
C TRP A 95 10.90 -7.64 -1.63
N CYS A 96 9.70 -8.21 -1.71
CA CYS A 96 8.75 -7.91 -2.78
C CYS A 96 8.36 -6.43 -2.80
N LEU A 97 8.09 -5.86 -1.63
CA LEU A 97 7.77 -4.43 -1.50
C LEU A 97 8.97 -3.56 -1.86
N LEU A 98 10.18 -3.91 -1.42
CA LEU A 98 11.37 -3.15 -1.79
C LEU A 98 11.60 -3.17 -3.30
N ALA A 99 11.48 -4.32 -3.96
CA ALA A 99 11.61 -4.42 -5.41
C ALA A 99 10.56 -3.56 -6.14
N LEU A 100 9.30 -3.62 -5.71
CA LEU A 100 8.22 -2.82 -6.28
C LEU A 100 8.47 -1.31 -6.07
N VAL A 101 8.94 -0.92 -4.89
CA VAL A 101 9.26 0.48 -4.57
C VAL A 101 10.43 0.99 -5.40
N LEU A 102 11.50 0.21 -5.55
CA LEU A 102 12.63 0.59 -6.40
C LEU A 102 12.20 0.74 -7.86
N ALA A 103 11.42 -0.20 -8.38
CA ALA A 103 10.85 -0.09 -9.73
C ALA A 103 9.99 1.17 -9.87
N GLY A 104 9.09 1.44 -8.92
CA GLY A 104 8.22 2.62 -8.95
C GLY A 104 8.98 3.94 -8.83
N VAL A 105 10.02 4.01 -8.01
CA VAL A 105 10.87 5.21 -7.88
C VAL A 105 11.67 5.47 -9.16
N VAL A 106 12.18 4.42 -9.81
CA VAL A 106 12.94 4.55 -11.07
C VAL A 106 12.02 4.91 -12.24
N LEU A 107 10.87 4.23 -12.37
CA LEU A 107 9.96 4.40 -13.50
C LEU A 107 9.05 5.63 -13.36
N MET A 108 8.65 5.97 -12.13
CA MET A 108 7.67 7.03 -11.82
C MET A 108 8.00 7.76 -10.51
N PRO A 109 9.08 8.56 -10.43
CA PRO A 109 9.52 9.17 -9.16
C PRO A 109 8.46 10.07 -8.48
N VAL A 110 7.58 10.70 -9.26
CA VAL A 110 6.52 11.60 -8.76
C VAL A 110 5.34 10.85 -8.12
N SER A 111 5.21 9.54 -8.37
CA SER A 111 4.05 8.72 -7.93
C SER A 111 3.90 8.54 -6.42
N GLY A 112 4.96 8.77 -5.64
CA GLY A 112 4.94 8.58 -4.19
C GLY A 112 5.34 7.18 -3.70
N PHE A 113 5.78 6.26 -4.58
CA PHE A 113 6.23 4.91 -4.19
C PHE A 113 7.29 4.92 -3.08
N TRP A 114 8.14 5.95 -3.05
CA TRP A 114 9.15 6.15 -2.00
C TRP A 114 8.56 6.22 -0.58
N LEU A 115 7.28 6.55 -0.41
CA LEU A 115 6.59 6.53 0.90
C LEU A 115 6.46 5.12 1.49
N VAL A 116 6.59 4.07 0.67
CA VAL A 116 6.57 2.67 1.11
C VAL A 116 7.96 2.16 1.50
N LEU A 117 9.04 2.93 1.27
CA LEU A 117 10.39 2.55 1.70
C LEU A 117 10.48 2.24 3.21
N PRO A 118 9.93 3.07 4.13
CA PRO A 118 10.04 2.79 5.56
C PRO A 118 9.47 1.43 5.99
N PRO A 119 8.21 1.04 5.66
CA PRO A 119 7.70 -0.28 6.02
C PRO A 119 8.41 -1.40 5.24
N ALA A 120 8.79 -1.19 3.97
CA ALA A 120 9.51 -2.20 3.19
C ALA A 120 10.86 -2.58 3.84
N LEU A 121 11.66 -1.59 4.23
CA LEU A 121 12.93 -1.82 4.93
C LEU A 121 12.69 -2.37 6.34
N ALA A 122 11.67 -1.88 7.04
CA ALA A 122 11.35 -2.35 8.37
C ALA A 122 11.04 -3.85 8.40
N LEU A 123 10.26 -4.36 7.44
CA LEU A 123 9.91 -5.78 7.29
C LEU A 123 11.12 -6.69 7.05
N LEU A 124 12.27 -6.15 6.62
CA LEU A 124 13.50 -6.92 6.43
C LEU A 124 14.26 -7.13 7.74
N VAL A 125 14.19 -6.15 8.64
CA VAL A 125 15.02 -6.09 9.85
C VAL A 125 14.26 -6.59 11.08
N ARG A 126 12.96 -6.28 11.19
CA ARG A 126 12.10 -6.49 12.37
C ARG A 126 10.64 -6.67 11.97
#